data_AF-A0A4P7ULV4-F1
#
_entry.id   AF-A0A4P7ULV4-F1
#
_cell.length_a   1.000
_cell.length_b   1.000
_cell.length_c   1.000
_cell.angle_alpha   90.00
_cell.angle_beta   90.00
_cell.angle_gamma   90.00
#
_symmetry.space_group_name_H-M   'P 1'
#
loop_
_entity.id
_entity.type
_entity.pdbx_description
1 polymer ?
#
loop_
_entity_poly.entity_id
_entity_poly.type
_entity_poly.pdbx_seq_one_letter_code
_entity_poly.pdbx_strand_id
1 'polypeptide(L)'
;MVLSRICALLCLGCLLAGCGTTRPVVVVEKDEFMKMAHNMPKELQARDLLDKDGSYTAPMSFKGLKDYGDILFARLSPEFMLQNDAAHDVYLGATFSATILPDSRVQHFPNGFNINHATQIVKVKMIGIADWNGDGQDEWIVSCYVEPKRGGRTRIYYVLVPPPLNNEEKLKGTVAAVYECFGLSCTLYVRDSKVIQRDSADPLAPPTEVHDVVPGLQPVTTPPSKNPSKSGGLEERSL
;
A
#
# COMPACT_ATOMS: atom_id res chain seq x y z
N MET A 1 -53.23 -16.62 -0.09
CA MET A 1 -52.16 -16.20 0.84
C MET A 1 -50.83 -16.96 0.69
N VAL A 2 -50.64 -17.82 -0.32
CA VAL A 2 -49.39 -18.61 -0.49
C VAL A 2 -48.39 -17.92 -1.43
N LEU A 3 -48.86 -17.20 -2.47
CA LEU A 3 -47.97 -16.53 -3.45
C LEU A 3 -47.14 -15.37 -2.85
N SER A 4 -47.68 -14.62 -1.90
CA SER A 4 -46.98 -13.47 -1.27
C SER A 4 -45.78 -13.91 -0.42
N ARG A 5 -45.84 -15.11 0.18
CA ARG A 5 -44.72 -15.69 0.96
C ARG A 5 -43.59 -16.23 0.08
N ILE A 6 -43.91 -16.69 -1.14
CA ILE A 6 -42.90 -17.17 -2.10
C ILE A 6 -42.11 -16.00 -2.70
N CYS A 7 -42.77 -14.87 -3.01
CA CYS A 7 -42.08 -13.64 -3.43
C CYS A 7 -41.15 -13.08 -2.34
N ALA A 8 -41.58 -13.07 -1.08
CA ALA A 8 -40.74 -12.59 0.01
C ALA A 8 -39.49 -13.46 0.21
N LEU A 9 -39.60 -14.79 0.03
CA LEU A 9 -38.48 -15.73 0.10
C LEU A 9 -37.54 -15.64 -1.12
N LEU A 10 -38.05 -15.32 -2.32
CA LEU A 10 -37.19 -15.04 -3.48
C LEU A 10 -36.44 -13.71 -3.33
N CYS A 11 -37.08 -12.65 -2.80
CA CYS A 11 -36.40 -11.38 -2.54
C CYS A 11 -35.33 -11.50 -1.44
N LEU A 12 -35.57 -12.32 -0.40
CA LEU A 12 -34.56 -12.62 0.62
C LEU A 12 -33.46 -13.58 0.10
N GLY A 13 -33.79 -14.48 -0.82
CA GLY A 13 -32.85 -15.36 -1.50
C GLY A 13 -31.88 -14.59 -2.42
N CYS A 14 -32.37 -13.56 -3.12
CA CYS A 14 -31.54 -12.64 -3.91
C CYS A 14 -30.64 -11.73 -3.06
N LEU A 15 -30.94 -11.55 -1.76
CA LEU A 15 -30.09 -10.82 -0.82
C LEU A 15 -28.99 -11.69 -0.19
N LEU A 16 -29.14 -13.03 -0.23
CA LEU A 16 -28.23 -13.99 0.41
C LEU A 16 -27.47 -14.88 -0.58
N ALA A 17 -27.87 -14.92 -1.84
CA ALA A 17 -27.01 -15.39 -2.92
C ALA A 17 -25.97 -14.29 -3.18
N GLY A 18 -24.77 -14.46 -2.61
CA GLY A 18 -23.64 -13.56 -2.83
C GLY A 18 -23.37 -13.37 -4.32
N CYS A 19 -23.94 -12.31 -4.90
CA CYS A 19 -23.29 -11.59 -5.97
C CYS A 19 -21.89 -11.27 -5.44
N GLY A 20 -20.85 -11.71 -6.12
CA GLY A 20 -19.48 -11.27 -5.79
C GLY A 20 -19.49 -9.75 -5.83
N THR A 21 -19.60 -9.13 -4.67
CA THR A 21 -19.76 -7.69 -4.55
C THR A 21 -18.39 -7.10 -4.79
N THR A 22 -18.14 -6.67 -6.02
CA THR A 22 -16.98 -5.83 -6.30
C THR A 22 -16.99 -4.67 -5.33
N ARG A 23 -15.89 -4.48 -4.62
CA ARG A 23 -15.71 -3.38 -3.69
C ARG A 23 -15.64 -2.08 -4.49
N PRO A 24 -16.21 -0.98 -3.97
CA PRO A 24 -16.20 0.28 -4.69
C PRO A 24 -14.79 0.78 -4.96
N VAL A 25 -14.58 1.32 -6.16
CA VAL A 25 -13.35 2.03 -6.53
C VAL A 25 -13.72 3.43 -6.96
N VAL A 26 -13.14 4.43 -6.30
CA VAL A 26 -13.17 5.80 -6.79
C VAL A 26 -12.11 5.92 -7.87
N VAL A 27 -12.51 6.25 -9.09
CA VAL A 27 -11.56 6.53 -10.18
C VAL A 27 -11.29 8.03 -10.25
N VAL A 28 -10.04 8.42 -10.01
CA VAL A 28 -9.58 9.82 -10.02
C VAL A 28 -9.05 10.21 -11.40
N GLU A 29 -8.31 9.31 -12.06
CA GLU A 29 -7.79 9.50 -13.42
C GLU A 29 -8.18 8.29 -14.26
N LYS A 30 -9.23 8.45 -15.08
CA LYS A 30 -9.86 7.33 -15.78
C LYS A 30 -8.89 6.60 -16.70
N ASP A 31 -8.17 7.33 -17.55
CA ASP A 31 -7.32 6.70 -18.55
C ASP A 31 -6.15 5.92 -17.91
N GLU A 32 -5.58 6.44 -16.82
CA GLU A 32 -4.51 5.74 -16.10
C GLU A 32 -5.02 4.56 -15.28
N PHE A 33 -6.21 4.68 -14.67
CA PHE A 33 -6.86 3.55 -14.01
C PHE A 33 -7.18 2.43 -15.00
N MET A 34 -7.71 2.75 -16.18
CA MET A 34 -8.00 1.75 -17.22
C MET A 34 -6.73 1.07 -17.74
N LYS A 35 -5.62 1.81 -17.87
CA LYS A 35 -4.30 1.21 -18.17
C LYS A 35 -3.88 0.24 -17.07
N MET A 36 -4.02 0.60 -15.80
CA MET A 36 -3.73 -0.28 -14.68
C MET A 36 -4.60 -1.54 -14.71
N ALA A 37 -5.91 -1.38 -14.92
CA ALA A 37 -6.87 -2.47 -15.04
C ALA A 37 -6.53 -3.43 -16.18
N HIS A 38 -6.06 -2.90 -17.29
CA HIS A 38 -5.59 -3.70 -18.43
C HIS A 38 -4.27 -4.43 -18.13
N ASN A 39 -3.34 -3.77 -17.43
CA ASN A 39 -2.02 -4.33 -17.14
C ASN A 39 -2.06 -5.43 -16.07
N MET A 40 -2.95 -5.32 -15.07
CA MET A 40 -3.03 -6.29 -13.97
C MET A 40 -4.46 -6.75 -13.62
N PRO A 41 -5.24 -7.27 -14.60
CA PRO A 41 -6.65 -7.59 -14.40
C PRO A 41 -6.84 -8.66 -13.33
N LYS A 42 -5.99 -9.69 -13.33
CA LYS A 42 -6.05 -10.79 -12.36
C LYS A 42 -5.83 -10.31 -10.92
N GLU A 43 -4.97 -9.33 -10.73
CA GLU A 43 -4.62 -8.81 -9.41
C GLU A 43 -5.78 -8.02 -8.80
N LEU A 44 -6.45 -7.21 -9.62
CA LEU A 44 -7.60 -6.42 -9.21
C LEU A 44 -8.86 -7.27 -9.04
N GLN A 45 -9.05 -8.28 -9.89
CA GLN A 45 -10.12 -9.27 -9.73
C GLN A 45 -9.94 -10.10 -8.46
N ALA A 46 -8.72 -10.53 -8.15
CA ALA A 46 -8.42 -11.27 -6.92
C ALA A 46 -8.68 -10.46 -5.63
N ARG A 47 -8.81 -9.13 -5.76
CA ARG A 47 -9.15 -8.20 -4.68
C ARG A 47 -10.58 -7.71 -4.75
N ASP A 48 -11.41 -8.26 -5.64
CA ASP A 48 -12.77 -7.78 -5.87
C ASP A 48 -12.83 -6.28 -6.25
N LEU A 49 -11.75 -5.70 -6.77
CA LEU A 49 -11.73 -4.31 -7.26
C LEU A 49 -12.23 -4.20 -8.71
N LEU A 50 -12.19 -5.32 -9.42
CA LEU A 50 -12.83 -5.52 -10.72
C LEU A 50 -13.71 -6.77 -10.67
N ASP A 51 -14.81 -6.74 -11.41
CA ASP A 51 -15.60 -7.93 -11.67
C ASP A 51 -14.93 -8.84 -12.71
N LYS A 52 -15.59 -9.96 -12.98
CA LYS A 52 -15.15 -10.98 -13.94
C LYS A 52 -15.04 -10.44 -15.38
N ASP A 53 -15.82 -9.40 -15.70
CA ASP A 53 -15.84 -8.75 -17.00
C ASP A 53 -14.82 -7.59 -17.09
N GLY A 54 -14.13 -7.28 -15.99
CA GLY A 54 -13.14 -6.21 -15.89
C GLY A 54 -13.73 -4.84 -15.61
N SER A 55 -14.98 -4.76 -15.16
CA SER A 55 -15.63 -3.51 -14.75
C SER A 55 -15.41 -3.23 -13.26
N TYR A 56 -15.38 -1.96 -12.88
CA TYR A 56 -15.34 -1.52 -11.49
C TYR A 56 -16.70 -0.96 -11.07
N THR A 57 -17.00 -1.02 -9.78
CA THR A 57 -18.17 -0.36 -9.20
C THR A 57 -17.76 0.97 -8.59
N ALA A 58 -18.41 2.07 -8.99
CA ALA A 58 -18.18 3.36 -8.35
C ALA A 58 -18.97 3.47 -7.03
N PRO A 59 -18.46 4.18 -6.00
CA PRO A 59 -19.23 4.42 -4.78
C PRO A 59 -20.41 5.34 -5.05
N MET A 60 -21.48 5.20 -4.24
CA MET A 60 -22.69 6.02 -4.36
C MET A 60 -22.44 7.51 -4.09
N SER A 61 -21.43 7.83 -3.27
CA SER A 61 -21.03 9.20 -2.96
C SER A 61 -19.54 9.23 -2.66
N PHE A 62 -18.83 10.23 -3.18
CA PHE A 62 -17.44 10.45 -2.86
C PHE A 62 -17.13 11.95 -2.83
N LYS A 63 -16.56 12.41 -1.71
CA LYS A 63 -16.02 13.75 -1.57
C LYS A 63 -14.51 13.64 -1.48
N GLY A 64 -13.86 13.71 -2.64
CA GLY A 64 -12.41 13.64 -2.71
C GLY A 64 -11.72 14.78 -1.97
N LEU A 65 -10.44 14.55 -1.68
CA LEU A 65 -9.54 15.62 -1.32
C LEU A 65 -9.28 16.49 -2.55
N LYS A 66 -9.03 17.78 -2.29
CA LYS A 66 -8.51 18.69 -3.31
C LYS A 66 -6.99 18.54 -3.35
N ASP A 67 -6.40 18.81 -4.51
CA ASP A 67 -4.96 19.03 -4.67
C ASP A 67 -4.06 17.82 -4.34
N TYR A 68 -4.50 16.60 -4.70
CA TYR A 68 -3.67 15.38 -4.57
C TYR A 68 -2.28 15.56 -5.16
N GLY A 69 -2.17 16.25 -6.30
CA GLY A 69 -0.88 16.48 -6.96
C GLY A 69 0.13 17.21 -6.08
N ASP A 70 -0.30 18.27 -5.39
CA ASP A 70 0.56 19.04 -4.51
C ASP A 70 0.94 18.27 -3.25
N ILE A 71 -0.01 17.50 -2.70
CA ILE A 71 0.26 16.61 -1.55
C ILE A 71 1.30 15.56 -1.92
N LEU A 72 1.10 14.87 -3.05
CA LEU A 72 2.03 13.84 -3.54
C LEU A 72 3.41 14.44 -3.83
N PHE A 73 3.47 15.60 -4.49
CA PHE A 73 4.74 16.26 -4.80
C PHE A 73 5.50 16.64 -3.53
N ALA A 74 4.82 17.27 -2.58
CA ALA A 74 5.45 17.80 -1.38
C ALA A 74 5.86 16.69 -0.39
N ARG A 75 5.12 15.57 -0.34
CA ARG A 75 5.19 14.63 0.80
C ARG A 75 5.45 13.17 0.46
N LEU A 76 5.20 12.71 -0.77
CA LEU A 76 5.46 11.31 -1.12
C LEU A 76 6.96 11.06 -1.27
N SER A 77 7.47 10.09 -0.52
CA SER A 77 8.83 9.59 -0.62
C SER A 77 9.03 8.80 -1.93
N PRO A 78 10.08 9.07 -2.71
CA PRO A 78 10.44 8.31 -3.90
C PRO A 78 11.12 6.96 -3.61
N GLU A 79 11.38 6.60 -2.34
CA GLU A 79 12.17 5.42 -1.95
C GLU A 79 11.64 4.08 -2.49
N PHE A 80 10.33 3.98 -2.75
CA PHE A 80 9.73 2.79 -3.35
C PHE A 80 10.32 2.45 -4.73
N MET A 81 10.93 3.42 -5.42
CA MET A 81 11.61 3.21 -6.70
C MET A 81 12.95 2.49 -6.55
N LEU A 82 13.53 2.45 -5.35
CA LEU A 82 14.83 1.83 -5.04
C LEU A 82 14.71 0.34 -4.74
N GLN A 83 13.53 -0.14 -4.36
CA GLN A 83 13.30 -1.54 -3.99
C GLN A 83 13.43 -2.50 -5.20
N ASN A 84 13.68 -1.99 -6.40
CA ASN A 84 14.05 -2.78 -7.56
C ASN A 84 15.52 -2.48 -7.93
N ASP A 85 16.38 -3.50 -7.83
CA ASP A 85 17.85 -3.54 -7.95
C ASP A 85 18.52 -2.90 -9.20
N ALA A 86 17.84 -2.06 -9.99
CA ALA A 86 18.37 -1.54 -11.26
C ALA A 86 18.07 -0.06 -11.54
N ALA A 87 17.87 0.76 -10.52
CA ALA A 87 17.61 2.19 -10.68
C ALA A 87 18.81 3.05 -10.23
N HIS A 88 19.93 2.98 -10.96
CA HIS A 88 21.09 3.86 -10.72
C HIS A 88 20.88 5.32 -11.15
N ASP A 89 19.71 5.67 -11.71
CA ASP A 89 19.44 6.99 -12.28
C ASP A 89 18.27 7.76 -11.63
N VAL A 90 17.72 7.25 -10.51
CA VAL A 90 16.60 7.92 -9.84
C VAL A 90 17.12 8.97 -8.85
N TYR A 91 16.69 10.23 -9.04
CA TYR A 91 17.02 11.31 -8.11
C TYR A 91 16.45 11.01 -6.72
N LEU A 92 17.34 11.03 -5.73
CA LEU A 92 17.01 10.75 -4.33
C LEU A 92 16.64 12.03 -3.59
N GLY A 93 15.64 11.91 -2.74
CA GLY A 93 15.18 12.95 -1.83
C GLY A 93 14.22 12.35 -0.82
N ALA A 94 14.03 13.01 0.33
CA ALA A 94 13.05 12.55 1.32
C ALA A 94 11.61 12.59 0.78
N THR A 95 11.37 13.41 -0.24
CA THR A 95 10.10 13.59 -0.96
C THR A 95 10.40 13.94 -2.41
N PHE A 96 9.42 13.86 -3.31
CA PHE A 96 9.60 14.31 -4.71
C PHE A 96 10.01 15.77 -4.82
N SER A 97 9.48 16.67 -3.98
CA SER A 97 9.91 18.07 -3.93
C SER A 97 11.39 18.23 -3.57
N ALA A 98 11.94 17.32 -2.76
CA ALA A 98 13.35 17.30 -2.40
C ALA A 98 14.27 16.74 -3.51
N THR A 99 13.71 16.20 -4.61
CA THR A 99 14.49 15.70 -5.76
C THR A 99 14.79 16.76 -6.82
N ILE A 100 14.25 17.97 -6.66
CA ILE A 100 14.34 19.04 -7.67
C ILE A 100 15.76 19.60 -7.72
N LEU A 101 16.35 19.57 -8.92
CA LEU A 101 17.63 20.16 -9.24
C LEU A 101 17.46 21.48 -10.01
N PRO A 102 18.50 22.32 -10.13
CA PRO A 102 18.41 23.60 -10.86
C PRO A 102 17.91 23.48 -12.31
N ASP A 103 18.20 22.36 -12.96
CA ASP A 103 17.79 22.07 -14.34
C ASP A 103 16.47 21.28 -14.43
N SER A 104 15.90 20.85 -13.30
CA SER A 104 14.58 20.23 -13.27
C SER A 104 13.48 21.22 -13.70
N ARG A 105 12.42 20.70 -14.31
CA ARG A 105 11.18 21.45 -14.57
C ARG A 105 9.99 20.67 -14.02
N VAL A 106 9.15 21.33 -13.24
CA VAL A 106 7.97 20.72 -12.62
C VAL A 106 6.71 21.29 -13.24
N GLN A 107 5.74 20.41 -13.51
CA GLN A 107 4.38 20.79 -13.89
C GLN A 107 3.40 20.14 -12.92
N HIS A 108 2.50 20.93 -12.37
CA HIS A 108 1.50 20.50 -11.39
C HIS A 108 0.13 20.34 -12.04
N PHE A 109 -0.62 19.35 -11.55
CA PHE A 109 -2.00 19.07 -11.92
C PHE A 109 -2.80 18.75 -10.66
N PRO A 110 -4.13 18.91 -10.64
CA PRO A 110 -4.93 18.60 -9.45
C PRO A 110 -4.74 17.17 -8.91
N ASN A 111 -4.50 16.21 -9.80
CA ASN A 111 -4.33 14.79 -9.48
C ASN A 111 -2.88 14.31 -9.58
N GLY A 112 -1.88 15.17 -9.77
CA GLY A 112 -0.52 14.69 -9.98
C GLY A 112 0.49 15.76 -10.35
N PHE A 113 1.67 15.33 -10.76
CA PHE A 113 2.72 16.21 -11.23
C PHE A 113 3.65 15.50 -12.22
N ASN A 114 4.45 16.27 -12.94
CA ASN A 114 5.50 15.79 -13.82
C ASN A 114 6.81 16.51 -13.47
N ILE A 115 7.89 15.76 -13.30
CA ILE A 115 9.25 16.29 -13.16
C ILE A 115 10.07 15.86 -14.37
N ASN A 116 10.55 16.85 -15.11
CA ASN A 116 11.52 16.65 -16.17
C ASN A 116 12.91 16.93 -15.61
N HIS A 117 13.65 15.89 -15.24
CA HIS A 117 15.04 15.99 -14.78
C HIS A 117 16.03 15.89 -15.95
N ALA A 118 17.33 16.04 -15.68
CA ALA A 118 18.39 15.90 -16.69
C ALA A 118 18.39 14.52 -17.37
N THR A 119 18.25 13.45 -16.58
CA THR A 119 18.41 12.06 -17.03
C THR A 119 17.09 11.31 -17.23
N GLN A 120 15.99 11.78 -16.64
CA GLN A 120 14.72 11.08 -16.65
C GLN A 120 13.50 12.00 -16.59
N ILE A 121 12.36 11.48 -17.03
CA ILE A 121 11.03 12.08 -16.84
C ILE A 121 10.29 11.24 -15.81
N VAL A 122 9.72 11.89 -14.80
CA VAL A 122 8.92 11.26 -13.74
C VAL A 122 7.52 11.85 -13.77
N LYS A 123 6.49 11.03 -13.95
CA LYS A 123 5.09 11.45 -13.90
C LYS A 123 4.39 10.69 -12.78
N VAL A 124 3.86 11.43 -11.81
CA VAL A 124 3.13 10.86 -10.68
C VAL A 124 1.68 11.29 -10.79
N LYS A 125 0.76 10.34 -10.73
CA LYS A 125 -0.68 10.58 -10.80
C LYS A 125 -1.40 9.77 -9.75
N MET A 126 -2.30 10.43 -9.03
CA MET A 126 -3.37 9.83 -8.27
C MET A 126 -4.40 9.25 -9.25
N ILE A 127 -4.57 7.93 -9.26
CA ILE A 127 -5.41 7.25 -10.27
C ILE A 127 -6.70 6.67 -9.70
N GLY A 128 -6.70 6.28 -8.43
CA GLY A 128 -7.91 5.79 -7.78
C GLY A 128 -7.80 5.72 -6.27
N ILE A 129 -8.92 5.44 -5.62
CA ILE A 129 -9.01 5.19 -4.18
C ILE A 129 -9.84 3.92 -4.00
N ALA A 130 -9.30 2.99 -3.23
CA ALA A 130 -10.01 1.77 -2.87
C ALA A 130 -9.37 1.17 -1.63
N ASP A 131 -10.19 0.48 -0.85
CA ASP A 131 -9.75 -0.52 0.11
C ASP A 131 -9.01 -1.64 -0.64
N TRP A 132 -7.67 -1.59 -0.65
CA TRP A 132 -6.87 -2.50 -1.46
C TRP A 132 -6.92 -3.93 -0.94
N ASN A 133 -6.89 -4.10 0.37
CA ASN A 133 -6.64 -5.37 1.05
C ASN A 133 -7.88 -6.01 1.71
N GLY A 134 -9.00 -5.30 1.82
CA GLY A 134 -10.23 -5.80 2.46
C GLY A 134 -10.39 -5.41 3.90
N ASP A 135 -9.58 -4.48 4.42
CA ASP A 135 -9.56 -4.12 5.84
C ASP A 135 -10.49 -2.95 6.19
N GLY A 136 -11.17 -2.38 5.19
CA GLY A 136 -12.09 -1.26 5.34
C GLY A 136 -11.42 0.12 5.38
N GLN A 137 -10.10 0.20 5.20
CA GLN A 137 -9.38 1.46 5.00
C GLN A 137 -9.11 1.68 3.51
N ASP A 138 -9.38 2.88 3.03
CA ASP A 138 -9.14 3.23 1.63
C ASP A 138 -7.68 3.68 1.42
N GLU A 139 -6.97 3.06 0.48
CA GLU A 139 -5.68 3.54 0.01
C GLU A 139 -5.81 4.44 -1.21
N TRP A 140 -4.91 5.39 -1.32
CA TRP A 140 -4.64 6.04 -2.58
C TRP A 140 -3.84 5.13 -3.49
N ILE A 141 -4.33 4.94 -4.70
CA ILE A 141 -3.65 4.23 -5.77
C ILE A 141 -2.97 5.27 -6.65
N VAL A 142 -1.64 5.23 -6.68
CA VAL A 142 -0.78 6.17 -7.37
C VAL A 142 -0.02 5.45 -8.48
N SER A 143 -0.05 6.02 -9.69
CA SER A 143 0.83 5.63 -10.80
C SER A 143 2.05 6.54 -10.79
N CYS A 144 3.25 5.96 -10.72
CA CYS A 144 4.52 6.66 -10.91
C CYS A 144 5.21 6.10 -12.15
N TYR A 145 5.16 6.85 -13.25
CA TYR A 145 5.83 6.53 -14.49
C TYR A 145 7.22 7.16 -14.53
N VAL A 146 8.24 6.35 -14.84
CA VAL A 146 9.64 6.76 -14.96
C VAL A 146 10.16 6.39 -16.35
N GLU A 147 10.69 7.37 -17.05
CA GLU A 147 11.27 7.23 -18.39
C GLU A 147 12.70 7.78 -18.43
N PRO A 148 13.71 6.91 -18.61
CA PRO A 148 15.08 7.33 -18.83
C PRO A 148 15.24 8.02 -20.20
N LYS A 149 15.88 9.19 -20.23
CA LYS A 149 16.10 9.95 -21.48
C LYS A 149 17.21 9.37 -22.35
N ARG A 150 18.13 8.60 -21.78
CA ARG A 150 19.27 7.99 -22.48
C ARG A 150 18.97 6.58 -22.99
N GLY A 151 17.69 6.24 -23.13
CA GLY A 151 17.24 4.88 -23.42
C GLY A 151 17.33 3.99 -22.19
N GLY A 152 16.67 2.83 -22.27
CA GLY A 152 16.56 1.90 -21.15
C GLY A 152 15.12 1.45 -20.94
N ARG A 153 14.83 0.96 -19.73
CA ARG A 153 13.51 0.46 -19.37
C ARG A 153 12.63 1.60 -18.87
N THR A 154 11.41 1.71 -19.39
CA THR A 154 10.38 2.53 -18.77
C THR A 154 9.68 1.71 -17.69
N ARG A 155 9.24 2.37 -16.63
CA ARG A 155 8.58 1.70 -15.50
C ARG A 155 7.34 2.47 -15.09
N ILE A 156 6.26 1.76 -14.82
CA ILE A 156 5.13 2.27 -14.06
C ILE A 156 5.11 1.52 -12.74
N TYR A 157 5.32 2.25 -11.64
CA TYR A 157 5.08 1.76 -10.29
C TYR A 157 3.63 2.05 -9.94
N TYR A 158 2.86 1.01 -9.65
CA TYR A 158 1.56 1.15 -9.01
C TYR A 158 1.78 1.07 -7.50
N VAL A 159 1.50 2.17 -6.82
CA VAL A 159 1.88 2.41 -5.43
C VAL A 159 0.65 2.69 -4.60
N LEU A 160 0.56 2.04 -3.45
CA LEU A 160 -0.45 2.24 -2.44
C LEU A 160 0.06 3.24 -1.42
N VAL A 161 -0.69 4.30 -1.21
CA VAL A 161 -0.34 5.37 -0.28
C VAL A 161 -1.50 5.56 0.68
N PRO A 162 -1.31 5.35 1.99
CA PRO A 162 -2.34 5.69 2.97
C PRO A 162 -2.69 7.18 2.86
N PRO A 163 -3.98 7.56 2.89
CA PRO A 163 -4.35 8.97 2.98
C PRO A 163 -3.69 9.63 4.20
N PRO A 164 -3.24 10.89 4.08
CA PRO A 164 -2.62 11.60 5.20
C PRO A 164 -3.63 11.79 6.34
N LEU A 165 -3.20 11.53 7.56
CA LEU A 165 -3.93 11.79 8.80
C LEU A 165 -3.88 13.28 9.18
N ASN A 166 -2.86 14.01 8.72
CA ASN A 166 -2.68 15.43 9.02
C ASN A 166 -1.92 16.18 7.91
N ASN A 167 -1.75 17.48 8.10
CA ASN A 167 -1.13 18.40 7.14
C ASN A 167 0.41 18.44 7.17
N GLU A 168 1.07 17.52 7.87
CA GLU A 168 2.53 17.49 7.98
C GLU A 168 3.11 16.09 7.70
N GLU A 169 2.26 15.06 7.69
CA GLU A 169 2.65 13.67 7.49
C GLU A 169 3.37 13.47 6.16
N LYS A 170 4.62 12.97 6.23
CA LYS A 170 5.31 12.42 5.07
C LYS A 170 4.65 11.12 4.64
N LEU A 171 4.51 10.94 3.33
CA LEU A 171 3.82 9.79 2.76
C LEU A 171 4.84 8.75 2.31
N LYS A 172 4.63 7.51 2.74
CA LYS A 172 5.34 6.33 2.23
C LYS A 172 4.45 5.56 1.27
N GLY A 173 5.07 5.04 0.22
CA GLY A 173 4.41 4.26 -0.80
C GLY A 173 4.76 2.78 -0.67
N THR A 174 3.76 1.92 -0.73
CA THR A 174 3.94 0.46 -0.84
C THR A 174 3.72 0.03 -2.28
N VAL A 175 4.71 -0.62 -2.90
CA VAL A 175 4.57 -1.05 -4.30
C VAL A 175 3.58 -2.22 -4.38
N ALA A 176 2.50 -2.05 -5.14
CA ALA A 176 1.57 -3.13 -5.50
C ALA A 176 2.07 -3.92 -6.70
N ALA A 177 2.53 -3.20 -7.74
CA ALA A 177 3.08 -3.81 -8.92
C ALA A 177 4.01 -2.86 -9.68
N VAL A 178 4.87 -3.44 -10.51
CA VAL A 178 5.78 -2.72 -11.40
C VAL A 178 5.53 -3.22 -12.82
N TYR A 179 5.07 -2.35 -13.70
CA TYR A 179 4.94 -2.63 -15.12
C TYR A 179 6.17 -2.04 -15.84
N GLU A 180 7.07 -2.90 -16.26
CA GLU A 180 8.36 -2.52 -16.84
C GLU A 180 8.39 -2.86 -18.32
N CYS A 181 8.77 -1.91 -19.18
CA CYS A 181 8.87 -2.12 -20.61
C CYS A 181 10.28 -1.81 -21.12
N PHE A 182 10.76 -2.64 -22.06
CA PHE A 182 11.94 -2.37 -22.87
C PHE A 182 11.56 -2.51 -24.35
N GLY A 183 11.47 -1.38 -25.06
CA GLY A 183 10.87 -1.34 -26.39
C GLY A 183 9.40 -1.79 -26.34
N LEU A 184 9.06 -2.82 -27.11
CA LEU A 184 7.69 -3.37 -27.18
C LEU A 184 7.45 -4.53 -26.18
N SER A 185 8.47 -4.97 -25.45
CA SER A 185 8.35 -6.05 -24.48
C SER A 185 8.09 -5.48 -23.10
N CYS A 186 6.97 -5.88 -22.49
CA CYS A 186 6.60 -5.44 -21.15
C CYS A 186 6.39 -6.63 -20.21
N THR A 187 6.82 -6.48 -18.96
CA THR A 187 6.65 -7.47 -17.90
C THR A 187 6.01 -6.81 -16.69
N LEU A 188 4.96 -7.44 -16.16
CA LEU A 188 4.35 -7.06 -14.90
C LEU A 188 4.99 -7.86 -13.77
N TYR A 189 5.49 -7.17 -12.75
CA TYR A 189 5.94 -7.76 -11.50
C TYR A 189 5.01 -7.34 -10.37
N VAL A 190 4.14 -8.24 -9.93
CA VAL A 190 3.29 -8.05 -8.75
C VAL A 190 4.14 -8.20 -7.49
N ARG A 191 3.83 -7.42 -6.44
CA ARG A 191 4.53 -7.42 -5.16
C ARG A 191 3.57 -7.80 -4.04
N ASP A 192 4.13 -8.37 -2.96
CA ASP A 192 3.35 -8.55 -1.74
C ASP A 192 3.06 -7.17 -1.15
N SER A 193 1.77 -6.81 -1.18
CA SER A 193 1.23 -5.51 -0.79
C SER A 193 0.18 -5.65 0.31
N LYS A 194 0.23 -6.75 1.08
CA LYS A 194 -0.67 -6.97 2.22
C LYS A 194 -0.41 -5.99 3.37
N VAL A 195 0.86 -5.64 3.59
CA VAL A 195 1.27 -4.70 4.64
C VAL A 195 1.58 -3.36 3.97
N ILE A 196 0.65 -2.41 4.10
CA ILE A 196 0.80 -1.07 3.57
C ILE A 196 1.51 -0.20 4.61
N GLN A 197 2.67 0.32 4.25
CA GLN A 197 3.52 1.09 5.14
C GLN A 197 3.03 2.53 5.29
N ARG A 198 3.10 3.06 6.52
CA ARG A 198 2.94 4.48 6.86
C ARG A 198 4.22 4.98 7.55
N ASP A 199 4.55 6.25 7.36
CA ASP A 199 5.76 6.83 7.97
C ASP A 199 5.60 7.17 9.45
N SER A 200 4.38 7.50 9.89
CA SER A 200 4.11 7.71 11.32
C SER A 200 4.15 6.38 12.05
N ALA A 201 4.95 6.30 13.12
CA ALA A 201 4.67 5.36 14.20
C ALA A 201 3.22 5.58 14.62
N ASP A 202 2.37 4.58 14.39
CA ASP A 202 0.98 4.62 14.82
C ASP A 202 0.95 4.96 16.32
N PRO A 203 0.34 6.09 16.73
CA PRO A 203 0.24 6.46 18.14
C PRO A 203 -0.50 5.42 18.99
N LEU A 204 -1.23 4.50 18.35
CA LEU A 204 -2.01 3.43 18.96
C LEU A 204 -1.41 2.04 18.75
N ALA A 205 -0.32 1.90 17.99
CA ALA A 205 0.35 0.61 17.88
C ALA A 205 1.07 0.33 19.20
N PRO A 206 0.75 -0.79 19.90
CA PRO A 206 1.56 -1.19 21.04
C PRO A 206 3.00 -1.38 20.55
N PRO A 207 4.00 -0.89 21.29
CA PRO A 207 5.40 -1.08 20.91
C PRO A 207 5.63 -2.57 20.67
N THR A 208 6.12 -2.90 19.47
CA THR A 208 6.53 -4.27 19.18
C THR A 208 7.70 -4.56 20.10
N GLU A 209 7.49 -5.43 21.10
CA GLU A 209 8.58 -5.94 21.93
C GLU A 209 9.51 -6.75 21.02
N VAL A 210 10.57 -6.11 20.55
CA VAL A 210 11.68 -6.80 19.90
C VAL A 210 12.35 -7.64 20.98
N HIS A 211 12.02 -8.93 20.99
CA HIS A 211 12.83 -9.90 21.71
C HIS A 211 14.06 -10.17 20.86
N ASP A 212 15.22 -9.70 21.31
CA ASP A 212 16.50 -10.08 20.76
C ASP A 212 16.73 -11.57 21.03
N VAL A 213 16.20 -12.43 20.15
CA VAL A 213 16.49 -13.85 20.21
C VAL A 213 17.85 -14.08 19.57
N VAL A 214 18.89 -14.07 20.40
CA VAL A 214 20.20 -14.59 20.03
C VAL A 214 20.04 -16.08 19.68
N PRO A 215 20.34 -16.51 18.44
CA PRO A 215 20.24 -17.92 18.08
C PRO A 215 21.25 -18.74 18.89
N GLY A 216 20.78 -19.59 19.81
CA GLY A 216 21.65 -20.57 20.48
C GLY A 216 21.39 -20.89 21.95
N LEU A 217 20.41 -20.29 22.63
CA LEU A 217 20.09 -20.68 24.01
C LEU A 217 18.60 -20.99 24.14
N GLN A 218 18.29 -22.30 24.17
CA GLN A 218 16.99 -22.74 24.69
C GLN A 218 16.91 -22.32 26.17
N PRO A 219 15.84 -21.62 26.60
CA PRO A 219 15.63 -21.37 28.01
C PRO A 219 15.30 -22.71 28.68
N VAL A 220 16.24 -23.24 29.46
CA VAL A 220 16.00 -24.36 30.36
C VAL A 220 15.00 -23.86 31.40
N THR A 221 13.79 -24.40 31.38
CA THR A 221 12.80 -24.19 32.44
C THR A 221 13.36 -24.80 33.73
N THR A 222 13.67 -23.95 34.70
CA THR A 222 13.96 -24.41 36.06
C THR A 222 12.67 -24.96 36.68
N PRO A 223 12.70 -26.13 37.36
CA PRO A 223 11.51 -26.70 37.98
C PRO A 223 10.98 -25.80 39.12
N PRO A 224 9.68 -25.84 39.43
CA PRO A 224 9.08 -24.99 40.44
C PRO A 224 9.64 -25.31 41.83
N SER A 225 10.31 -24.32 42.43
CA SER A 225 10.77 -24.33 43.82
C SER A 225 9.56 -24.35 44.78
N LYS A 226 9.39 -25.46 45.51
CA LYS A 226 8.55 -25.51 46.71
C LYS A 226 9.17 -24.63 47.79
N ASN A 227 8.45 -23.62 48.24
CA ASN A 227 8.75 -22.87 49.47
C ASN A 227 8.95 -23.82 50.67
N PRO A 228 9.96 -23.59 51.52
CA PRO A 228 9.91 -24.02 52.91
C PRO A 228 9.64 -22.82 53.83
N SER A 229 8.61 -22.96 54.66
CA SER A 229 8.27 -22.05 55.76
C SER A 229 9.34 -22.05 56.87
N LYS A 230 9.44 -20.92 57.56
CA LYS A 230 10.31 -20.67 58.73
C LYS A 230 10.06 -21.60 59.93
N SER A 231 11.14 -22.09 60.52
CA SER A 231 11.41 -22.23 61.97
C SER A 231 12.89 -22.62 62.09
N GLY A 232 13.78 -21.94 62.79
CA GLY A 232 13.75 -21.71 64.23
C GLY A 232 14.67 -22.74 64.92
N GLY A 233 15.86 -22.30 65.35
CA GLY A 233 16.57 -22.89 66.49
C GLY A 233 17.68 -23.94 66.25
N LEU A 234 18.86 -23.56 66.74
CA LEU A 234 19.88 -24.34 67.46
C LEU A 234 20.99 -25.11 66.71
N GLU A 235 22.21 -24.82 67.21
CA GLU A 235 23.51 -25.50 67.13
C GLU A 235 23.46 -27.04 67.09
N GLU A 236 24.44 -27.69 66.45
CA GLU A 236 25.67 -28.16 67.11
C GLU A 236 26.66 -28.79 66.10
N ARG A 237 27.89 -29.02 66.57
CA ARG A 237 29.13 -29.35 65.88
C ARG A 237 29.31 -30.85 65.52
N SER A 238 30.38 -31.07 64.72
CA SER A 238 31.27 -32.24 64.64
C SER A 238 30.76 -33.42 63.81
N LEU A 239 31.56 -34.09 62.97
CA LEU A 239 33.02 -34.34 62.98
C LEU A 239 33.68 -34.05 61.63
#